data_AF-A0A0G1A9L4-F1
#
_entry.id   AF-A0A0G1A9L4-F1
#
_cell.length_a   1.000
_cell.length_b   1.000
_cell.length_c   1.000
_cell.angle_alpha   90.00
_cell.angle_beta   90.00
_cell.angle_gamma   90.00
#
_symmetry.space_group_name_H-M   'P 1'
#
loop_
_entity.id
_entity.type
_entity.pdbx_description
1 polymer ?
#
loop_
_entity_poly.entity_id
_entity_poly.type
_entity_poly.pdbx_seq_one_letter_code
_entity_poly.pdbx_strand_id
1 'polypeptide(L)'
;MNESETRAEYIDPMLKASGWGEVEGSKVLREFRITEGKIQTGGTRAKPEIADYILVYKNQKLAVIEAKALELPATEGAAQAKAYAGKLHIEYTFATNGKEVYQISMKSGQEGPVEKFPTPDELWSKTYSDQNEWKEKFAAVPIEGDHGKRYYQELAINNALDAVAEERSRILLTMATGTGKTAVAAQIAWKLFQSRWNLKRDGTRRPRILFLADRNILADQAFGNDFSIFPSDARVRINPLDIRKKGGVPMGGSIFFTIFQTFMSGANNAPYFGEYPPDFFDFIIIDECHRGGANDEGNWRGILEYFSPAVQLGLTATPKRKDNIDTYEYFGNPIYIYSLKEGVNDGFLTPFKVKRIQ
;
A
#
# COMPACT_ATOMS: atom_id res chain seq x y z
N MET A 1 33.40 -20.67 -10.54
CA MET A 1 32.00 -20.54 -10.98
C MET A 1 31.56 -19.11 -10.76
N ASN A 2 30.99 -18.45 -11.78
CA ASN A 2 30.48 -17.08 -11.63
C ASN A 2 29.13 -17.09 -10.86
N GLU A 3 28.63 -15.91 -10.48
CA GLU A 3 27.40 -15.80 -9.68
C GLU A 3 26.17 -16.36 -10.41
N SER A 4 26.06 -16.14 -11.72
CA SER A 4 24.94 -16.66 -12.53
C SER A 4 24.90 -18.18 -12.57
N GLU A 5 26.07 -18.82 -12.77
CA GLU A 5 26.22 -20.28 -12.70
C GLU A 5 25.91 -20.79 -11.29
N THR A 6 26.39 -20.09 -10.23
CA THR A 6 26.13 -20.46 -8.84
C THR A 6 24.63 -20.44 -8.53
N ARG A 7 23.92 -19.42 -9.03
CA ARG A 7 22.47 -19.28 -8.94
C ARG A 7 21.75 -20.46 -9.60
N ALA A 8 22.09 -20.76 -10.85
CA ALA A 8 21.45 -21.81 -11.64
C ALA A 8 21.71 -23.23 -11.12
N GLU A 9 22.95 -23.53 -10.73
CA GLU A 9 23.37 -24.90 -10.40
C GLU A 9 23.18 -25.27 -8.92
N TYR A 10 23.17 -24.29 -8.01
CA TYR A 10 23.13 -24.55 -6.56
C TYR A 10 21.93 -23.89 -5.87
N ILE A 11 21.73 -22.58 -6.06
CA ILE A 11 20.72 -21.83 -5.30
C ILE A 11 19.31 -22.18 -5.77
N ASP A 12 19.06 -22.19 -7.08
CA ASP A 12 17.73 -22.48 -7.61
C ASP A 12 17.25 -23.90 -7.26
N PRO A 13 18.08 -24.97 -7.39
CA PRO A 13 17.69 -26.30 -6.92
C PRO A 13 17.43 -26.35 -5.42
N MET A 14 18.20 -25.61 -4.61
CA MET A 14 18.01 -25.57 -3.15
C MET A 14 16.68 -24.88 -2.76
N LEU A 15 16.32 -23.79 -3.44
CA LEU A 15 15.03 -23.14 -3.27
C LEU A 15 13.88 -24.06 -3.67
N LYS A 16 14.00 -24.72 -4.83
CA LYS A 16 13.02 -25.70 -5.32
C LYS A 16 12.86 -26.88 -4.35
N ALA A 17 13.96 -27.43 -3.85
CA ALA A 17 13.94 -28.51 -2.86
C ALA A 17 13.30 -28.08 -1.53
N SER A 18 13.33 -26.78 -1.21
CA SER A 18 12.65 -26.19 -0.05
C SER A 18 11.19 -25.81 -0.35
N GLY A 19 10.67 -26.14 -1.53
CA GLY A 19 9.27 -25.94 -1.93
C GLY A 19 8.98 -24.60 -2.61
N TRP A 20 9.96 -23.70 -2.75
CA TRP A 20 9.75 -22.40 -3.38
C TRP A 20 9.56 -22.51 -4.89
N GLY A 21 8.41 -22.07 -5.38
CA GLY A 21 8.00 -22.21 -6.78
C GLY A 21 7.33 -23.55 -7.10
N GLU A 22 7.24 -24.47 -6.12
CA GLU A 22 6.59 -25.77 -6.26
C GLU A 22 5.31 -25.87 -5.41
N VAL A 23 5.31 -25.27 -4.22
CA VAL A 23 4.13 -25.18 -3.36
C VAL A 23 3.15 -24.15 -3.93
N GLU A 24 1.86 -24.47 -3.95
CA GLU A 24 0.80 -23.58 -4.43
C GLU A 24 0.86 -22.22 -3.72
N GLY A 25 0.77 -21.13 -4.49
CA GLY A 25 0.86 -19.77 -3.96
C GLY A 25 2.28 -19.31 -3.61
N SER A 26 3.30 -20.18 -3.71
CA SER A 26 4.70 -19.80 -3.60
C SER A 26 5.28 -19.38 -4.97
N LYS A 27 6.10 -18.33 -4.98
CA LYS A 27 6.77 -17.81 -6.17
C LYS A 27 8.18 -17.34 -5.81
N VAL A 28 9.09 -17.47 -6.76
CA VAL A 28 10.45 -16.94 -6.66
C VAL A 28 10.59 -15.85 -7.72
N LEU A 29 10.67 -14.58 -7.29
CA LEU A 29 10.95 -13.47 -8.20
C LEU A 29 12.46 -13.31 -8.29
N ARG A 30 13.03 -13.40 -9.50
CA ARG A 30 14.45 -13.19 -9.73
C ARG A 30 14.73 -11.79 -10.24
N GLU A 31 15.90 -11.26 -9.90
CA GLU A 31 16.34 -9.93 -10.33
C GLU A 31 15.26 -8.88 -10.08
N PHE A 32 14.71 -8.92 -8.86
CA PHE A 32 13.58 -8.09 -8.49
C PHE A 32 14.04 -6.64 -8.34
N ARG A 33 13.64 -5.81 -9.29
CA ARG A 33 13.98 -4.39 -9.31
C ARG A 33 13.20 -3.63 -8.25
N ILE A 34 13.89 -3.21 -7.18
CA ILE A 34 13.30 -2.48 -6.05
C ILE A 34 13.17 -0.99 -6.39
N THR A 35 14.21 -0.40 -6.98
CA THR A 35 14.27 1.04 -7.30
C THR A 35 14.74 1.31 -8.74
N GLU A 36 14.52 2.53 -9.21
CA GLU A 36 14.95 2.97 -10.54
C GLU A 36 16.33 3.63 -10.54
N GLY A 37 16.90 3.86 -9.35
CA GLY A 37 18.14 4.62 -9.16
C GLY A 37 17.90 6.13 -9.30
N LYS A 38 18.47 6.89 -8.35
CA LYS A 38 18.35 8.34 -8.26
C LYS A 38 18.67 9.04 -9.58
N ILE A 39 17.81 9.96 -10.00
CA ILE A 39 18.09 10.84 -11.15
C ILE A 39 19.16 11.86 -10.73
N GLN A 40 20.26 11.91 -11.49
CA GLN A 40 21.41 12.78 -11.27
C GLN A 40 21.37 14.01 -12.19
N THR A 41 22.20 15.00 -11.89
CA THR A 41 22.39 16.18 -12.74
C THR A 41 22.86 15.74 -14.13
N GLY A 42 22.16 16.19 -15.18
CA GLY A 42 22.43 15.74 -16.56
C GLY A 42 21.49 14.65 -17.06
N GLY A 43 20.55 14.17 -16.23
CA GLY A 43 19.49 13.22 -16.64
C GLY A 43 19.87 11.75 -16.57
N THR A 44 21.12 11.43 -16.18
CA THR A 44 21.57 10.06 -15.90
C THR A 44 20.95 9.54 -14.59
N ARG A 45 20.95 8.21 -14.41
CA ARG A 45 20.49 7.56 -13.18
C ARG A 45 21.64 6.88 -12.46
N ALA A 46 21.59 6.89 -11.13
CA ALA A 46 22.39 5.99 -10.32
C ALA A 46 21.98 4.53 -10.59
N LYS A 47 22.79 3.57 -10.13
CA LYS A 47 22.44 2.15 -10.27
C LYS A 47 21.11 1.87 -9.54
N PRO A 48 20.18 1.12 -10.16
CA PRO A 48 19.00 0.64 -9.47
C PRO A 48 19.39 -0.36 -8.39
N GLU A 49 18.57 -0.47 -7.36
CA GLU A 49 18.65 -1.58 -6.40
C GLU A 49 17.83 -2.74 -6.95
N ILE A 50 18.49 -3.89 -7.12
CA ILE A 50 17.90 -5.12 -7.66
C ILE A 50 18.30 -6.23 -6.70
N ALA A 51 17.30 -6.88 -6.10
CA ALA A 51 17.55 -8.07 -5.29
C ALA A 51 17.66 -9.30 -6.18
N ASP A 52 18.56 -10.23 -5.84
CA ASP A 52 18.73 -11.45 -6.65
C ASP A 52 17.48 -12.31 -6.61
N TYR A 53 16.89 -12.47 -5.42
CA TYR A 53 15.63 -13.17 -5.24
C TYR A 53 14.72 -12.49 -4.22
N ILE A 54 13.42 -12.53 -4.51
CA ILE A 54 12.35 -12.31 -3.53
C ILE A 54 11.50 -13.56 -3.46
N LEU A 55 11.37 -14.10 -2.24
CA LEU A 55 10.50 -15.21 -1.95
C LEU A 55 9.10 -14.69 -1.63
N VAL A 56 8.10 -15.13 -2.39
CA VAL A 56 6.71 -14.71 -2.27
C VAL A 56 5.85 -15.90 -1.91
N TYR A 57 4.98 -15.77 -0.92
CA TYR A 57 3.99 -16.79 -0.58
C TYR A 57 2.67 -16.14 -0.21
N LYS A 58 1.54 -16.68 -0.70
CA LYS A 58 0.20 -16.12 -0.52
C LYS A 58 0.13 -14.63 -0.90
N ASN A 59 0.77 -14.28 -2.02
CA ASN A 59 0.94 -12.92 -2.55
C ASN A 59 1.67 -11.93 -1.61
N GLN A 60 2.36 -12.39 -0.57
CA GLN A 60 3.18 -11.57 0.31
C GLN A 60 4.67 -11.88 0.12
N LYS A 61 5.51 -10.85 0.14
CA LYS A 61 6.97 -11.00 0.07
C LYS A 61 7.47 -11.37 1.46
N LEU A 62 8.07 -12.56 1.60
CA LEU A 62 8.50 -13.12 2.89
C LEU A 62 10.01 -13.04 3.12
N ALA A 63 10.81 -13.06 2.05
CA ALA A 63 12.26 -12.98 2.18
C ALA A 63 12.94 -12.33 0.97
N VAL A 64 14.09 -11.71 1.25
CA VAL A 64 15.08 -11.30 0.25
C VAL A 64 16.26 -12.26 0.32
N ILE A 65 16.85 -12.60 -0.83
CA ILE A 65 18.09 -13.38 -0.89
C ILE A 65 19.09 -12.64 -1.76
N GLU A 66 20.30 -12.47 -1.26
CA GLU A 66 21.46 -12.03 -2.03
C GLU A 66 22.39 -13.21 -2.30
N ALA A 67 22.70 -13.39 -3.58
CA ALA A 67 23.62 -14.41 -4.04
C ALA A 67 25.05 -13.86 -4.13
N LYS A 68 26.01 -14.77 -4.04
CA LYS A 68 27.42 -14.53 -4.33
C LYS A 68 27.97 -15.70 -5.14
N ALA A 69 29.10 -15.48 -5.81
CA ALA A 69 29.81 -16.54 -6.49
C ALA A 69 30.25 -17.65 -5.51
N LEU A 70 30.28 -18.89 -5.97
CA LEU A 70 30.55 -20.11 -5.20
C LEU A 70 31.84 -20.09 -4.33
N GLU A 71 32.84 -19.31 -4.74
CA GLU A 71 34.14 -19.20 -4.07
C GLU A 71 34.21 -18.08 -3.02
N LEU A 72 33.20 -17.19 -3.01
CA LEU A 72 33.11 -16.09 -2.04
C LEU A 72 32.39 -16.55 -0.77
N PRO A 73 32.68 -15.95 0.40
CA PRO A 73 31.90 -16.20 1.61
C PRO A 73 30.44 -15.79 1.43
N ALA A 74 29.49 -16.62 1.90
CA ALA A 74 28.06 -16.29 1.83
C ALA A 74 27.73 -14.96 2.54
N THR A 75 28.44 -14.64 3.63
CA THR A 75 28.23 -13.43 4.42
C THR A 75 28.60 -12.13 3.68
N GLU A 76 29.31 -12.18 2.55
CA GLU A 76 29.62 -10.99 1.76
C GLU A 76 28.34 -10.28 1.26
N GLY A 77 27.25 -11.03 1.02
CA GLY A 77 25.94 -10.48 0.66
C GLY A 77 25.11 -9.96 1.83
N ALA A 78 25.50 -10.21 3.09
CA ALA A 78 24.64 -9.98 4.26
C ALA A 78 24.24 -8.51 4.43
N ALA A 79 25.18 -7.57 4.25
CA ALA A 79 24.88 -6.14 4.40
C ALA A 79 23.88 -5.65 3.34
N GLN A 80 24.02 -6.14 2.10
CA GLN A 80 23.11 -5.83 1.00
C GLN A 80 21.73 -6.44 1.24
N ALA A 81 21.68 -7.71 1.68
CA ALA A 81 20.46 -8.42 2.02
C ALA A 81 19.67 -7.71 3.14
N LYS A 82 20.38 -7.21 4.18
CA LYS A 82 19.80 -6.37 5.25
C LYS A 82 19.24 -5.05 4.73
N ALA A 83 19.98 -4.37 3.85
CA ALA A 83 19.55 -3.08 3.30
C ALA A 83 18.25 -3.24 2.47
N TYR A 84 18.18 -4.28 1.64
CA TYR A 84 16.98 -4.56 0.85
C TYR A 84 15.80 -5.01 1.71
N ALA A 85 16.03 -5.90 2.69
CA ALA A 85 14.98 -6.30 3.62
C ALA A 85 14.45 -5.12 4.45
N GLY A 86 15.33 -4.22 4.90
CA GLY A 86 14.95 -3.00 5.59
C GLY A 86 14.08 -2.07 4.72
N LYS A 87 14.43 -1.90 3.44
CA LYS A 87 13.63 -1.09 2.50
C LYS A 87 12.28 -1.73 2.16
N LEU A 88 12.24 -3.05 2.00
CA LEU A 88 11.04 -3.81 1.69
C LEU A 88 10.19 -4.18 2.93
N HIS A 89 10.61 -3.78 4.14
CA HIS A 89 9.99 -4.16 5.42
C HIS A 89 9.78 -5.68 5.56
N ILE A 90 10.79 -6.46 5.15
CA ILE A 90 10.78 -7.92 5.21
C ILE A 90 11.53 -8.40 6.45
N GLU A 91 10.94 -9.32 7.22
CA GLU A 91 11.51 -9.78 8.48
C GLU A 91 12.73 -10.69 8.30
N TYR A 92 12.71 -11.61 7.33
CA TYR A 92 13.79 -12.56 7.12
C TYR A 92 14.55 -12.27 5.83
N THR A 93 15.87 -12.32 5.89
CA THR A 93 16.71 -12.14 4.71
C THR A 93 17.86 -13.14 4.74
N PHE A 94 18.38 -13.45 3.56
CA PHE A 94 19.38 -14.48 3.39
C PHE A 94 20.54 -13.99 2.52
N ALA A 95 21.72 -14.46 2.82
CA ALA A 95 22.87 -14.36 1.94
C ALA A 95 23.42 -15.76 1.67
N THR A 96 23.77 -16.07 0.43
CA THR A 96 24.21 -17.42 0.05
C THR A 96 25.19 -17.39 -1.11
N ASN A 97 26.10 -18.36 -1.13
CA ASN A 97 26.97 -18.67 -2.26
C ASN A 97 26.63 -20.04 -2.88
N GLY A 98 25.46 -20.61 -2.57
CA GLY A 98 25.03 -21.94 -3.02
C GLY A 98 25.56 -23.12 -2.19
N LYS A 99 26.65 -22.96 -1.41
CA LYS A 99 27.15 -23.97 -0.46
C LYS A 99 26.61 -23.73 0.95
N GLU A 100 26.56 -22.47 1.35
CA GLU A 100 26.14 -22.03 2.68
C GLU A 100 24.93 -21.10 2.56
N VAL A 101 24.00 -21.21 3.49
CA VAL A 101 22.87 -20.28 3.61
C VAL A 101 23.01 -19.55 4.94
N TYR A 102 23.13 -18.22 4.89
CA TYR A 102 23.22 -17.37 6.07
C TYR A 102 21.90 -16.63 6.24
N GLN A 103 21.16 -16.92 7.32
CA GLN A 103 19.88 -16.31 7.62
C GLN A 103 20.04 -15.15 8.60
N ILE A 104 19.25 -14.10 8.41
CA ILE A 104 19.16 -12.93 9.27
C ILE A 104 17.68 -12.63 9.56
N SER A 105 17.33 -12.46 10.84
CA SER A 105 16.05 -11.89 11.26
C SER A 105 16.21 -10.40 11.55
N MET A 106 15.55 -9.56 10.76
CA MET A 106 15.55 -8.09 10.90
C MET A 106 14.86 -7.62 12.19
N LYS A 107 13.93 -8.43 12.72
CA LYS A 107 13.16 -8.12 13.93
C LYS A 107 13.92 -8.47 15.21
N SER A 108 14.45 -9.69 15.32
CA SER A 108 15.18 -10.12 16.52
C SER A 108 16.66 -9.76 16.50
N GLY A 109 17.22 -9.46 15.32
CA GLY A 109 18.65 -9.26 15.11
C GLY A 109 19.46 -10.57 15.10
N GLN A 110 18.82 -11.73 15.28
CA GLN A 110 19.50 -13.02 15.22
C GLN A 110 19.95 -13.34 13.79
N GLU A 111 21.20 -13.76 13.66
CA GLU A 111 21.79 -14.15 12.39
C GLU A 111 22.78 -15.32 12.53
N GLY A 112 22.86 -16.16 11.51
CA GLY A 112 23.71 -17.33 11.52
C GLY A 112 23.50 -18.26 10.32
N PRO A 113 24.40 -19.25 10.15
CA PRO A 113 24.23 -20.27 9.13
C PRO A 113 23.00 -21.15 9.44
N VAL A 114 22.30 -21.56 8.38
CA VAL A 114 21.21 -22.53 8.42
C VAL A 114 21.47 -23.63 7.39
N GLU A 115 21.02 -24.85 7.67
CA GLU A 115 21.29 -26.01 6.80
C GLU A 115 20.57 -25.91 5.43
N LYS A 116 19.39 -25.29 5.40
CA LYS A 116 18.58 -25.10 4.21
C LYS A 116 17.70 -23.86 4.34
N PHE A 117 17.15 -23.38 3.23
CA PHE A 117 16.11 -22.37 3.27
C PHE A 117 14.87 -22.92 4.00
N PRO A 118 14.21 -22.10 4.85
CA PRO A 118 12.89 -22.45 5.37
C PRO A 118 11.90 -22.67 4.23
N THR A 119 10.97 -23.59 4.43
CA THR A 119 9.85 -23.79 3.50
C THR A 119 8.89 -22.59 3.52
N PRO A 120 8.05 -22.40 2.48
CA PRO A 120 7.05 -21.34 2.45
C PRO A 120 6.18 -21.27 3.71
N ASP A 121 5.70 -22.41 4.21
CA ASP A 121 4.83 -22.48 5.39
C ASP A 121 5.59 -22.20 6.70
N GLU A 122 6.83 -22.67 6.84
CA GLU A 122 7.67 -22.36 8.00
C GLU A 122 7.96 -20.87 8.08
N LEU A 123 8.32 -20.25 6.95
CA LEU A 123 8.62 -18.82 6.90
C LEU A 123 7.38 -17.96 7.14
N TRP A 124 6.24 -18.35 6.55
CA TRP A 124 4.94 -17.73 6.80
C TRP A 124 4.59 -17.76 8.30
N SER A 125 4.64 -18.94 8.91
CA SER A 125 4.27 -19.12 10.32
C SER A 125 5.17 -18.31 11.27
N LYS A 126 6.46 -18.16 10.94
CA LYS A 126 7.41 -17.32 11.70
C LYS A 126 7.11 -15.83 11.57
N THR A 127 6.80 -15.38 10.35
CA THR A 127 6.62 -13.95 10.02
C THR A 127 5.26 -13.45 10.51
N TYR A 128 4.24 -14.30 10.41
CA TYR A 128 2.84 -13.94 10.56
C TYR A 128 2.18 -14.79 11.65
N SER A 129 2.68 -14.64 12.88
CA SER A 129 2.15 -15.34 14.06
C SER A 129 0.84 -14.73 14.59
N ASP A 130 0.51 -13.50 14.18
CA ASP A 130 -0.67 -12.73 14.57
C ASP A 130 -1.78 -12.72 13.49
N GLN A 131 -1.80 -13.76 12.64
CA GLN A 131 -2.78 -13.85 11.55
C GLN A 131 -4.21 -13.93 12.07
N ASN A 132 -5.10 -13.35 11.27
CA ASN A 132 -6.53 -13.50 11.44
C ASN A 132 -7.18 -13.72 10.06
N GLU A 133 -8.44 -14.13 10.07
CA GLU A 133 -9.21 -14.44 8.86
C GLU A 133 -9.16 -13.30 7.81
N TRP A 134 -9.19 -12.04 8.24
CA TRP A 134 -9.18 -10.90 7.33
C TRP A 134 -7.80 -10.63 6.73
N LYS A 135 -6.71 -10.75 7.50
CA LYS A 135 -5.34 -10.67 6.97
C LYS A 135 -5.13 -11.71 5.86
N GLU A 136 -5.59 -12.94 6.08
CA GLU A 136 -5.52 -14.01 5.08
C GLU A 136 -6.38 -13.72 3.83
N LYS A 137 -7.64 -13.32 4.02
CA LYS A 137 -8.53 -12.94 2.90
C LYS A 137 -7.97 -11.79 2.08
N PHE A 138 -7.37 -10.78 2.72
CA PHE A 138 -6.77 -9.65 2.03
C PHE A 138 -5.49 -10.03 1.27
N ALA A 139 -4.67 -10.92 1.83
CA ALA A 139 -3.47 -11.44 1.16
C ALA A 139 -3.83 -12.33 -0.05
N ALA A 140 -4.90 -13.11 0.04
CA ALA A 140 -5.37 -13.96 -1.06
C ALA A 140 -5.79 -13.16 -2.32
N VAL A 141 -6.25 -11.91 -2.16
CA VAL A 141 -6.61 -11.06 -3.30
C VAL A 141 -5.34 -10.44 -3.92
N PRO A 142 -5.05 -10.67 -5.21
CA PRO A 142 -3.92 -10.06 -5.89
C PRO A 142 -4.14 -8.56 -6.16
N ILE A 143 -3.05 -7.84 -6.40
CA ILE A 143 -3.08 -6.47 -6.94
C ILE A 143 -3.59 -6.52 -8.39
N GLU A 144 -4.53 -5.63 -8.73
CA GLU A 144 -5.18 -5.59 -10.05
C GLU A 144 -4.52 -4.58 -10.99
N GLY A 145 -4.37 -4.93 -12.27
CA GLY A 145 -3.76 -4.05 -13.29
C GLY A 145 -2.25 -3.82 -13.07
N ASP A 146 -1.75 -2.66 -13.49
CA ASP A 146 -0.32 -2.30 -13.44
C ASP A 146 0.07 -1.31 -12.33
N HIS A 147 -0.94 -0.74 -11.66
CA HIS A 147 -0.73 0.21 -10.58
C HIS A 147 -0.55 -0.51 -9.23
N GLY A 148 0.11 0.12 -8.27
CA GLY A 148 0.29 -0.43 -6.92
C GLY A 148 1.43 -1.46 -6.78
N LYS A 149 2.20 -1.73 -7.84
CA LYS A 149 3.28 -2.73 -7.87
C LYS A 149 4.63 -2.22 -7.36
N ARG A 150 4.79 -0.92 -7.12
CA ARG A 150 6.03 -0.39 -6.53
C ARG A 150 6.09 -0.81 -5.07
N TYR A 151 7.28 -1.12 -4.57
CA TYR A 151 7.44 -1.69 -3.23
C TYR A 151 6.74 -0.86 -2.14
N TYR A 152 6.90 0.47 -2.16
CA TYR A 152 6.29 1.36 -1.17
C TYR A 152 4.77 1.47 -1.31
N GLN A 153 4.21 1.20 -2.50
CA GLN A 153 2.77 1.15 -2.70
C GLN A 153 2.21 -0.14 -2.10
N GLU A 154 2.86 -1.28 -2.35
CA GLU A 154 2.49 -2.55 -1.71
C GLU A 154 2.56 -2.45 -0.18
N LEU A 155 3.60 -1.83 0.37
CA LEU A 155 3.72 -1.59 1.82
C LEU A 155 2.58 -0.72 2.35
N ALA A 156 2.24 0.37 1.67
CA ALA A 156 1.12 1.23 2.06
C ALA A 156 -0.23 0.46 2.04
N ILE A 157 -0.44 -0.37 1.01
CA ILE A 157 -1.65 -1.17 0.84
C ILE A 157 -1.75 -2.23 1.94
N ASN A 158 -0.68 -3.00 2.16
CA ASN A 158 -0.63 -4.07 3.16
C ASN A 158 -0.83 -3.50 4.57
N ASN A 159 -0.09 -2.46 4.95
CA ASN A 159 -0.21 -1.87 6.28
C ASN A 159 -1.63 -1.31 6.53
N ALA A 160 -2.28 -0.73 5.50
CA ALA A 160 -3.64 -0.22 5.64
C ALA A 160 -4.65 -1.35 5.84
N LEU A 161 -4.50 -2.46 5.10
CA LEU A 161 -5.36 -3.64 5.24
C LEU A 161 -5.13 -4.38 6.56
N ASP A 162 -3.90 -4.44 7.05
CA ASP A 162 -3.59 -4.95 8.39
C ASP A 162 -4.28 -4.10 9.47
N ALA A 163 -4.23 -2.78 9.36
CA ALA A 163 -4.95 -1.88 10.27
C ALA A 163 -6.47 -2.08 10.23
N VAL A 164 -7.06 -2.35 9.05
CA VAL A 164 -8.48 -2.71 8.91
C VAL A 164 -8.78 -4.05 9.58
N ALA A 165 -7.93 -5.06 9.37
CA ALA A 165 -8.07 -6.37 9.97
C ALA A 165 -7.97 -6.31 11.50
N GLU A 166 -7.09 -5.44 12.02
CA GLU A 166 -6.91 -5.10 13.43
C GLU A 166 -7.97 -4.14 14.00
N GLU A 167 -9.04 -3.88 13.23
CA GLU A 167 -10.20 -3.11 13.66
C GLU A 167 -9.91 -1.64 14.01
N ARG A 168 -8.83 -1.07 13.45
CA ARG A 168 -8.57 0.36 13.57
C ARG A 168 -9.59 1.13 12.74
N SER A 169 -10.30 2.05 13.40
CA SER A 169 -11.34 2.87 12.78
C SER A 169 -10.79 4.07 11.99
N ARG A 170 -9.56 4.50 12.29
CA ARG A 170 -8.90 5.63 11.63
C ARG A 170 -7.47 5.27 11.25
N ILE A 171 -7.12 5.56 10.00
CA ILE A 171 -5.87 5.15 9.37
C ILE A 171 -5.32 6.35 8.59
N LEU A 172 -4.02 6.59 8.67
CA LEU A 172 -3.35 7.67 7.92
C LEU A 172 -2.18 7.12 7.11
N LEU A 173 -2.13 7.50 5.82
CA LEU A 173 -0.98 7.29 4.95
C LEU A 173 -0.39 8.64 4.53
N THR A 174 0.92 8.81 4.72
CA THR A 174 1.63 10.02 4.28
C THR A 174 2.53 9.69 3.09
N MET A 175 2.14 10.10 1.90
CA MET A 175 2.82 9.74 0.64
C MET A 175 3.01 10.98 -0.23
N ALA A 176 4.25 11.27 -0.62
CA ALA A 176 4.57 12.44 -1.42
C ALA A 176 3.75 12.53 -2.73
N THR A 177 3.47 13.75 -3.19
CA THR A 177 2.78 13.94 -4.47
C THR A 177 3.54 13.29 -5.62
N GLY A 178 2.83 12.58 -6.50
CA GLY A 178 3.41 11.85 -7.62
C GLY A 178 3.81 10.40 -7.32
N THR A 179 3.62 9.91 -6.08
CA THR A 179 3.91 8.52 -5.71
C THR A 179 2.70 7.58 -5.86
N GLY A 180 1.60 8.05 -6.47
CA GLY A 180 0.42 7.22 -6.77
C GLY A 180 -0.48 6.93 -5.58
N LYS A 181 -0.82 7.94 -4.77
CA LYS A 181 -1.78 7.82 -3.66
C LYS A 181 -3.13 7.25 -4.09
N THR A 182 -3.70 7.76 -5.19
CA THR A 182 -4.99 7.32 -5.72
C THR A 182 -4.96 5.86 -6.18
N ALA A 183 -3.85 5.43 -6.80
CA ALA A 183 -3.63 4.02 -7.14
C ALA A 183 -3.59 3.13 -5.89
N VAL A 184 -2.89 3.54 -4.83
CA VAL A 184 -2.88 2.81 -3.54
C VAL A 184 -4.29 2.72 -2.95
N ALA A 185 -5.04 3.82 -2.98
CA ALA A 185 -6.43 3.86 -2.53
C ALA A 185 -7.33 2.90 -3.31
N ALA A 186 -7.19 2.85 -4.63
CA ALA A 186 -7.93 1.94 -5.50
C ALA A 186 -7.61 0.47 -5.17
N GLN A 187 -6.35 0.12 -4.92
CA GLN A 187 -5.96 -1.25 -4.56
C GLN A 187 -6.44 -1.67 -3.16
N ILE A 188 -6.42 -0.76 -2.18
CA ILE A 188 -7.02 -1.02 -0.86
C ILE A 188 -8.51 -1.30 -1.03
N ALA A 189 -9.23 -0.41 -1.73
CA ALA A 189 -10.65 -0.60 -2.02
C ALA A 189 -10.93 -1.90 -2.78
N TRP A 190 -10.04 -2.27 -3.71
CA TRP A 190 -10.17 -3.49 -4.51
C TRP A 190 -10.08 -4.73 -3.64
N LYS A 191 -9.08 -4.79 -2.76
CA LYS A 191 -8.90 -5.90 -1.82
C LYS A 191 -10.09 -6.02 -0.85
N LEU A 192 -10.61 -4.91 -0.33
CA LEU A 192 -11.83 -4.91 0.49
C LEU A 192 -13.07 -5.39 -0.31
N PHE A 193 -13.19 -4.95 -1.55
CA PHE A 193 -14.31 -5.30 -2.43
C PHE A 193 -14.34 -6.78 -2.81
N GLN A 194 -13.20 -7.33 -3.22
CA GLN A 194 -13.08 -8.74 -3.62
C GLN A 194 -13.21 -9.71 -2.44
N SER A 195 -12.66 -9.33 -1.28
CA SER A 195 -12.82 -10.10 -0.04
C SER A 195 -14.22 -9.98 0.59
N ARG A 196 -15.11 -9.15 0.01
CA ARG A 196 -16.45 -8.84 0.53
C ARG A 196 -16.40 -8.34 1.98
N TRP A 197 -15.32 -7.65 2.34
CA TRP A 197 -15.20 -7.03 3.65
C TRP A 197 -16.30 -5.98 3.82
N ASN A 198 -16.85 -5.89 5.02
CA ASN A 198 -17.83 -4.89 5.42
C ASN A 198 -17.81 -4.78 6.95
N LEU A 199 -18.45 -3.75 7.52
CA LEU A 199 -18.40 -3.52 8.98
C LEU A 199 -18.96 -4.67 9.82
N LYS A 200 -19.89 -5.48 9.29
CA LYS A 200 -20.43 -6.66 9.97
C LYS A 200 -19.46 -7.85 9.95
N ARG A 201 -18.42 -7.79 9.11
CA ARG A 201 -17.38 -8.82 9.00
C ARG A 201 -17.91 -10.22 8.69
N ASP A 202 -19.05 -10.30 8.00
CA ASP A 202 -19.76 -11.56 7.71
C ASP A 202 -19.61 -12.04 6.25
N GLY A 203 -19.00 -11.22 5.37
CA GLY A 203 -18.87 -11.53 3.94
C GLY A 203 -20.19 -11.55 3.15
N THR A 204 -21.32 -11.17 3.76
CA THR A 204 -22.66 -11.30 3.14
C THR A 204 -22.87 -10.33 1.99
N ARG A 205 -22.21 -9.16 2.01
CA ARG A 205 -22.25 -8.16 0.94
C ARG A 205 -20.88 -7.54 0.70
N ARG A 206 -20.71 -6.95 -0.48
CA ARG A 206 -19.56 -6.08 -0.78
C ARG A 206 -19.62 -4.81 0.07
N PRO A 207 -18.46 -4.18 0.36
CA PRO A 207 -18.43 -2.92 1.08
C PRO A 207 -19.04 -1.80 0.25
N ARG A 208 -19.55 -0.79 0.94
CA ARG A 208 -19.82 0.53 0.40
C ARG A 208 -18.67 1.44 0.79
N ILE A 209 -17.89 1.85 -0.19
CA ILE A 209 -16.67 2.62 -0.04
C ILE A 209 -16.90 4.01 -0.63
N LEU A 210 -16.67 5.05 0.17
CA LEU A 210 -16.75 6.44 -0.27
C LEU A 210 -15.35 7.00 -0.52
N PHE A 211 -15.09 7.52 -1.72
CA PHE A 211 -13.90 8.31 -2.04
C PHE A 211 -14.27 9.80 -2.05
N LEU A 212 -13.66 10.56 -1.14
CA LEU A 212 -13.80 12.01 -1.00
C LEU A 212 -12.55 12.71 -1.53
N ALA A 213 -12.78 13.66 -2.44
CA ALA A 213 -11.74 14.54 -2.96
C ALA A 213 -12.09 16.02 -2.73
N ASP A 214 -11.09 16.89 -2.89
CA ASP A 214 -11.28 18.35 -2.82
C ASP A 214 -12.05 18.90 -4.02
N ARG A 215 -11.78 18.40 -5.24
CA ARG A 215 -12.27 18.97 -6.50
C ARG A 215 -12.88 17.94 -7.42
N ASN A 216 -13.88 18.36 -8.21
CA ASN A 216 -14.55 17.47 -9.16
C ASN A 216 -13.57 16.78 -10.11
N ILE A 217 -12.60 17.52 -10.64
CA ILE A 217 -11.60 16.95 -11.55
C ILE A 217 -10.77 15.82 -10.91
N LEU A 218 -10.48 15.90 -9.60
CA LEU A 218 -9.75 14.85 -8.89
C LEU A 218 -10.64 13.63 -8.66
N ALA A 219 -11.91 13.84 -8.27
CA ALA A 219 -12.89 12.77 -8.14
C ALA A 219 -13.15 12.06 -9.48
N ASP A 220 -13.24 12.83 -10.58
CA ASP A 220 -13.49 12.30 -11.92
C ASP A 220 -12.27 11.53 -12.46
N GLN A 221 -11.06 12.02 -12.19
CA GLN A 221 -9.81 11.29 -12.49
C GLN A 221 -9.73 9.97 -11.73
N ALA A 222 -9.99 9.98 -10.42
CA ALA A 222 -10.00 8.75 -9.63
C ALA A 222 -11.06 7.77 -10.15
N PHE A 223 -12.29 8.25 -10.40
CA PHE A 223 -13.40 7.46 -10.93
C PHE A 223 -13.08 6.84 -12.29
N GLY A 224 -12.53 7.61 -13.22
CA GLY A 224 -12.31 7.22 -14.62
C GLY A 224 -11.02 6.44 -14.87
N ASN A 225 -9.98 6.66 -14.06
CA ASN A 225 -8.65 6.09 -14.29
C ASN A 225 -8.29 5.04 -13.25
N ASP A 226 -7.87 5.43 -12.04
CA ASP A 226 -7.33 4.50 -11.04
C ASP A 226 -8.36 3.46 -10.59
N PHE A 227 -9.63 3.84 -10.46
CA PHE A 227 -10.71 2.93 -10.11
C PHE A 227 -11.37 2.28 -11.33
N SER A 228 -10.82 2.42 -12.55
CA SER A 228 -11.32 1.70 -13.74
C SER A 228 -11.22 0.18 -13.61
N ILE A 229 -10.40 -0.32 -12.67
CA ILE A 229 -10.29 -1.73 -12.30
C ILE A 229 -11.60 -2.34 -11.78
N PHE A 230 -12.54 -1.51 -11.31
CA PHE A 230 -13.85 -1.98 -10.86
C PHE A 230 -14.85 -2.06 -12.02
N PRO A 231 -15.76 -3.06 -11.98
CA PRO A 231 -16.93 -3.09 -12.86
C PRO A 231 -17.66 -1.73 -12.89
N SER A 232 -18.16 -1.34 -14.05
CA SER A 232 -18.79 -0.02 -14.24
C SER A 232 -20.04 0.16 -13.38
N ASP A 233 -20.80 -0.91 -13.15
CA ASP A 233 -22.00 -0.95 -12.31
C ASP A 233 -21.68 -0.90 -10.80
N ALA A 234 -20.44 -1.19 -10.39
CA ALA A 234 -19.99 -1.07 -9.02
C ALA A 234 -19.63 0.38 -8.64
N ARG A 235 -19.36 1.25 -9.61
CA ARG A 235 -18.88 2.62 -9.39
C ARG A 235 -19.99 3.65 -9.57
N VAL A 236 -20.02 4.64 -8.69
CA VAL A 236 -21.05 5.67 -8.63
C VAL A 236 -20.42 7.04 -8.46
N ARG A 237 -20.72 7.96 -9.37
CA ARG A 237 -20.41 9.38 -9.18
C ARG A 237 -21.60 10.07 -8.54
N ILE A 238 -21.42 10.62 -7.34
CA ILE A 238 -22.46 11.42 -6.67
C ILE A 238 -22.38 12.84 -7.21
N ASN A 239 -23.41 13.26 -7.94
CA ASN A 239 -23.50 14.58 -8.56
C ASN A 239 -24.75 15.32 -8.05
N PRO A 240 -24.61 16.54 -7.48
CA PRO A 240 -25.76 17.35 -7.04
C PRO A 240 -26.85 17.55 -8.10
N LEU A 241 -26.47 17.69 -9.37
CA LEU A 241 -27.43 17.87 -10.47
C LEU A 241 -28.30 16.62 -10.68
N ASP A 242 -27.69 15.44 -10.59
CA ASP A 242 -28.40 14.18 -10.71
C ASP A 242 -29.32 13.93 -9.51
N ILE A 243 -28.86 14.28 -8.31
CA ILE A 243 -29.67 14.21 -7.08
C ILE A 243 -30.91 15.09 -7.22
N ARG A 244 -30.75 16.35 -7.65
CA ARG A 244 -31.87 17.27 -7.85
C ARG A 244 -32.84 16.78 -8.92
N LYS A 245 -32.34 16.19 -10.00
CA LYS A 245 -33.17 15.66 -11.10
C LYS A 245 -33.94 14.40 -10.69
N LYS A 246 -33.31 13.50 -9.93
CA LYS A 246 -33.89 12.20 -9.54
C LYS A 246 -34.66 12.25 -8.22
N GLY A 247 -34.49 13.32 -7.44
CA GLY A 247 -35.15 13.50 -6.15
C GLY A 247 -34.57 12.66 -5.01
N GLY A 248 -33.38 12.06 -5.18
CA GLY A 248 -32.77 11.18 -4.19
C GLY A 248 -31.28 10.91 -4.47
N VAL A 249 -30.57 10.42 -3.46
CA VAL A 249 -29.15 10.05 -3.59
C VAL A 249 -28.99 8.63 -4.16
N PRO A 250 -27.95 8.34 -4.95
CA PRO A 250 -27.77 7.02 -5.52
C PRO A 250 -27.41 5.98 -4.45
N MET A 251 -28.23 4.95 -4.27
CA MET A 251 -28.02 3.91 -3.24
C MET A 251 -27.40 2.61 -3.78
N GLY A 252 -27.45 2.39 -5.09
CA GLY A 252 -26.93 1.18 -5.75
C GLY A 252 -25.46 1.36 -6.14
N GLY A 253 -24.64 0.34 -5.89
CA GLY A 253 -23.20 0.33 -6.16
C GLY A 253 -22.38 -0.04 -4.92
N SER A 254 -21.06 0.01 -5.06
CA SER A 254 -20.13 -0.28 -3.98
C SER A 254 -19.06 0.79 -3.80
N ILE A 255 -18.67 1.51 -4.86
CA ILE A 255 -17.62 2.54 -4.79
C ILE A 255 -18.21 3.88 -5.21
N PHE A 256 -18.29 4.81 -4.28
CA PHE A 256 -18.95 6.10 -4.43
C PHE A 256 -17.92 7.21 -4.46
N PHE A 257 -18.07 8.16 -5.38
CA PHE A 257 -17.12 9.26 -5.57
C PHE A 257 -17.84 10.60 -5.43
N THR A 258 -17.31 11.44 -4.56
CA THR A 258 -17.81 12.81 -4.42
C THR A 258 -16.74 13.76 -3.91
N ILE A 259 -17.12 15.02 -3.78
CA ILE A 259 -16.30 16.07 -3.19
C ILE A 259 -16.94 16.59 -1.92
N PHE A 260 -16.13 17.19 -1.04
CA PHE A 260 -16.64 17.76 0.21
C PHE A 260 -17.80 18.74 -0.03
N GLN A 261 -17.66 19.61 -1.04
CA GLN A 261 -18.70 20.59 -1.38
C GLN A 261 -20.06 19.96 -1.71
N THR A 262 -20.10 18.75 -2.26
CA THR A 262 -21.36 18.04 -2.53
C THR A 262 -22.10 17.75 -1.22
N PHE A 263 -21.39 17.33 -0.17
CA PHE A 263 -21.99 17.06 1.13
C PHE A 263 -22.13 18.31 2.00
N MET A 264 -21.55 19.45 1.62
CA MET A 264 -21.77 20.75 2.29
C MET A 264 -22.82 21.62 1.60
N SER A 265 -23.71 21.01 0.80
CA SER A 265 -24.69 21.72 -0.03
C SER A 265 -26.02 22.05 0.68
N GLY A 266 -26.11 21.84 2.00
CA GLY A 266 -27.29 22.17 2.79
C GLY A 266 -27.49 23.67 3.00
N ALA A 267 -28.65 24.04 3.54
CA ALA A 267 -28.94 25.43 3.90
C ALA A 267 -27.88 25.98 4.88
N ASN A 268 -27.43 27.22 4.69
CA ASN A 268 -26.40 27.87 5.50
C ASN A 268 -25.04 27.13 5.53
N ASN A 269 -24.64 26.48 4.43
CA ASN A 269 -23.45 25.60 4.38
C ASN A 269 -23.48 24.48 5.43
N ALA A 270 -24.66 24.00 5.82
CA ALA A 270 -24.77 22.82 6.66
C ALA A 270 -24.48 21.54 5.85
N PRO A 271 -23.99 20.48 6.50
CA PRO A 271 -23.91 19.18 5.86
C PRO A 271 -25.28 18.70 5.37
N TYR A 272 -25.32 18.19 4.14
CA TYR A 272 -26.47 17.55 3.52
C TYR A 272 -26.04 16.22 2.91
N PHE A 273 -26.38 15.14 3.61
CA PHE A 273 -26.05 13.77 3.21
C PHE A 273 -27.18 13.11 2.40
N GLY A 274 -28.28 13.83 2.16
CA GLY A 274 -29.49 13.27 1.57
C GLY A 274 -30.08 12.17 2.46
N GLU A 275 -30.36 11.02 1.87
CA GLU A 275 -30.97 9.87 2.53
C GLU A 275 -29.95 8.82 3.02
N TYR A 276 -28.65 9.08 2.88
CA TYR A 276 -27.64 8.12 3.36
C TYR A 276 -27.67 8.07 4.89
N PRO A 277 -27.96 6.93 5.54
CA PRO A 277 -27.83 6.81 6.98
C PRO A 277 -26.35 6.88 7.42
N PRO A 278 -26.07 7.18 8.71
CA PRO A 278 -24.73 7.19 9.29
C PRO A 278 -23.90 5.91 9.01
N ASP A 279 -24.54 4.74 9.00
CA ASP A 279 -23.90 3.44 8.78
C ASP A 279 -23.95 2.96 7.32
N PHE A 280 -24.24 3.86 6.37
CA PHE A 280 -24.34 3.50 4.96
C PHE A 280 -23.01 3.01 4.38
N PHE A 281 -21.91 3.69 4.70
CA PHE A 281 -20.57 3.35 4.22
C PHE A 281 -19.83 2.46 5.21
N ASP A 282 -19.07 1.49 4.70
CA ASP A 282 -18.17 0.67 5.51
C ASP A 282 -16.76 1.26 5.59
N PHE A 283 -16.36 1.95 4.52
CA PHE A 283 -15.03 2.52 4.36
C PHE A 283 -15.10 3.89 3.71
N ILE A 284 -14.29 4.83 4.20
CA ILE A 284 -14.17 6.16 3.61
C ILE A 284 -12.69 6.44 3.34
N ILE A 285 -12.38 6.84 2.11
CA ILE A 285 -11.07 7.28 1.66
C ILE A 285 -11.15 8.79 1.46
N ILE A 286 -10.18 9.51 2.01
CA ILE A 286 -10.09 10.96 1.89
C ILE A 286 -8.75 11.31 1.26
N ASP A 287 -8.80 11.84 0.05
CA ASP A 287 -7.60 12.36 -0.60
C ASP A 287 -7.29 13.78 -0.12
N GLU A 288 -6.01 14.05 0.08
CA GLU A 288 -5.48 15.33 0.56
C GLU A 288 -6.13 15.83 1.88
N CYS A 289 -6.21 14.96 2.90
CA CYS A 289 -6.88 15.21 4.19
C CYS A 289 -6.25 16.30 5.10
N HIS A 290 -5.43 17.19 4.53
CA HIS A 290 -4.72 18.30 5.18
C HIS A 290 -5.00 19.67 4.52
N ARG A 291 -5.73 19.71 3.39
CA ARG A 291 -5.87 20.93 2.58
C ARG A 291 -6.97 21.88 3.01
N GLY A 292 -7.50 21.74 4.22
CA GLY A 292 -8.50 22.67 4.72
C GLY A 292 -7.85 23.85 5.43
N GLY A 293 -8.25 25.08 5.11
CA GLY A 293 -8.14 26.15 6.12
C GLY A 293 -9.06 25.82 7.32
N ALA A 294 -9.03 26.65 8.37
CA ALA A 294 -9.84 26.41 9.59
C ALA A 294 -11.34 26.15 9.35
N ASN A 295 -11.92 26.63 8.23
CA ASN A 295 -13.31 26.37 7.83
C ASN A 295 -13.50 25.05 7.05
N ASP A 296 -12.48 24.57 6.34
CA ASP A 296 -12.54 23.37 5.51
C ASP A 296 -12.15 22.10 6.28
N GLU A 297 -11.39 22.24 7.37
CA GLU A 297 -11.08 21.12 8.27
C GLU A 297 -12.31 20.66 9.06
N GLY A 298 -13.17 21.60 9.47
CA GLY A 298 -14.48 21.27 10.06
C GLY A 298 -15.40 20.53 9.09
N ASN A 299 -15.29 20.81 7.79
CA ASN A 299 -16.16 20.24 6.77
C ASN A 299 -15.90 18.74 6.54
N TRP A 300 -14.65 18.33 6.31
CA TRP A 300 -14.36 16.90 6.13
C TRP A 300 -14.56 16.13 7.43
N ARG A 301 -14.18 16.70 8.58
CA ARG A 301 -14.35 16.05 9.88
C ARG A 301 -15.83 15.80 10.19
N GLY A 302 -16.71 16.77 9.97
CA GLY A 302 -18.15 16.61 10.16
C GLY A 302 -18.76 15.52 9.27
N ILE A 303 -18.29 15.40 8.02
CA ILE A 303 -18.69 14.30 7.12
C ILE A 303 -18.27 12.94 7.68
N LEU A 304 -17.04 12.83 8.19
CA LEU A 304 -16.54 11.58 8.76
C LEU A 304 -17.19 11.20 10.10
N GLU A 305 -17.46 12.18 10.94
CA GLU A 305 -18.16 11.96 12.21
C GLU A 305 -19.60 11.51 11.97
N TYR A 306 -20.28 12.09 10.96
CA TYR A 306 -21.61 11.64 10.55
C TYR A 306 -21.62 10.19 10.08
N PHE A 307 -20.66 9.79 9.24
CA PHE A 307 -20.58 8.42 8.73
C PHE A 307 -19.84 7.44 9.64
N SER A 308 -19.63 7.78 10.92
CA SER A 308 -19.23 6.80 11.92
C SER A 308 -20.36 5.77 12.08
N PRO A 309 -20.12 4.46 11.85
CA PRO A 309 -18.89 3.73 12.20
C PRO A 309 -17.98 3.30 11.04
N ALA A 310 -18.09 3.90 9.85
CA ALA A 310 -17.20 3.58 8.72
C ALA A 310 -15.73 3.70 9.12
N VAL A 311 -14.88 2.78 8.63
CA VAL A 311 -13.43 2.91 8.78
C VAL A 311 -12.91 4.01 7.86
N GLN A 312 -12.00 4.85 8.35
CA GLN A 312 -11.60 6.09 7.69
C GLN A 312 -10.11 6.07 7.36
N LEU A 313 -9.79 6.16 6.06
CA LEU A 313 -8.44 6.26 5.53
C LEU A 313 -8.16 7.68 5.03
N GLY A 314 -7.32 8.40 5.76
CA GLY A 314 -6.76 9.67 5.33
C GLY A 314 -5.51 9.46 4.46
N LEU A 315 -5.43 10.18 3.34
CA LEU A 315 -4.25 10.25 2.48
C LEU A 315 -3.71 11.68 2.47
N THR A 316 -2.42 11.85 2.75
CA THR A 316 -1.78 13.17 2.73
C THR A 316 -0.41 13.14 2.06
N ALA A 317 -0.04 14.23 1.40
CA ALA A 317 1.32 14.43 0.89
C ALA A 317 2.22 15.16 1.89
N THR A 318 1.66 15.76 2.93
CA THR A 318 2.38 16.61 3.87
C THR A 318 2.63 15.87 5.18
N PRO A 319 3.90 15.73 5.62
CA PRO A 319 4.21 15.22 6.95
C PRO A 319 3.69 16.19 8.03
N LYS A 320 3.66 15.74 9.29
CA LYS A 320 3.20 16.55 10.42
C LYS A 320 4.00 17.85 10.53
N ARG A 321 3.28 18.97 10.55
CA ARG A 321 3.74 20.35 10.67
C ARG A 321 2.76 21.11 11.57
N LYS A 322 3.06 22.37 11.89
CA LYS A 322 2.21 23.18 12.78
C LYS A 322 0.83 23.49 12.18
N ASP A 323 0.75 23.55 10.85
CA ASP A 323 -0.42 23.92 10.06
C ASP A 323 -1.34 22.74 9.73
N ASN A 324 -0.97 21.50 10.06
CA ASN A 324 -1.79 20.30 9.83
C ASN A 324 -1.88 19.38 11.05
N ILE A 325 -1.67 19.92 12.25
CA ILE A 325 -1.67 19.15 13.51
C ILE A 325 -2.99 18.38 13.67
N ASP A 326 -4.10 19.03 13.40
CA ASP A 326 -5.45 18.51 13.59
C ASP A 326 -5.72 17.24 12.76
N THR A 327 -5.12 17.12 11.57
CA THR A 327 -5.17 15.89 10.77
C THR A 327 -4.55 14.71 11.53
N TYR A 328 -3.39 14.93 12.13
CA TYR A 328 -2.67 13.91 12.90
C TYR A 328 -3.27 13.68 14.28
N GLU A 329 -4.00 14.65 14.84
CA GLU A 329 -4.80 14.43 16.04
C GLU A 329 -6.04 13.59 15.75
N TYR A 330 -6.70 13.82 14.62
CA TYR A 330 -7.89 13.09 14.23
C TYR A 330 -7.59 11.63 13.85
N PHE A 331 -6.63 11.42 12.94
CA PHE A 331 -6.26 10.09 12.43
C PHE A 331 -5.18 9.37 13.25
N GLY A 332 -4.40 10.10 14.05
CA GLY A 332 -3.23 9.57 14.73
C GLY A 332 -1.96 9.57 13.86
N ASN A 333 -0.96 8.80 14.30
CA ASN A 333 0.29 8.65 13.57
C ASN A 333 0.08 7.87 12.26
N PRO A 334 0.77 8.24 11.17
CA PRO A 334 0.67 7.51 9.92
C PRO A 334 1.23 6.10 10.08
N ILE A 335 0.51 5.13 9.54
CA ILE A 335 0.92 3.71 9.52
C ILE A 335 1.99 3.41 8.48
N TYR A 336 2.19 4.34 7.54
CA TYR A 336 3.28 4.31 6.58
C TYR A 336 3.57 5.72 6.06
N ILE A 337 4.85 6.02 5.86
CA ILE A 337 5.33 7.28 5.29
C ILE A 337 6.24 6.95 4.11
N TYR A 338 5.96 7.56 2.95
CA TYR A 338 6.88 7.57 1.82
C TYR A 338 7.13 8.99 1.35
N SER A 339 8.30 9.51 1.69
CA SER A 339 8.65 10.92 1.57
C SER A 339 9.13 11.33 0.17
N LEU A 340 9.14 12.64 -0.08
CA LEU A 340 9.75 13.20 -1.29
C LEU A 340 11.24 12.85 -1.40
N LYS A 341 11.95 12.79 -0.26
CA LYS A 341 13.37 12.44 -0.21
C LYS A 341 13.58 10.99 -0.68
N GLU A 342 12.75 10.06 -0.20
CA GLU A 342 12.80 8.65 -0.63
C GLU A 342 12.43 8.52 -2.11
N GLY A 343 11.32 9.14 -2.54
CA GLY A 343 10.91 9.13 -3.95
C GLY A 343 12.00 9.63 -4.91
N VAL A 344 12.74 10.68 -4.54
CA VAL A 344 13.87 11.19 -5.32
C VAL A 344 15.07 10.23 -5.28
N ASN A 345 15.43 9.70 -4.11
CA ASN A 345 16.57 8.80 -3.96
C ASN A 345 16.36 7.46 -4.68
N ASP A 346 15.12 6.97 -4.70
CA ASP A 346 14.75 5.73 -5.38
C ASP A 346 14.55 5.94 -6.90
N GLY A 347 14.59 7.18 -7.38
CA GLY A 347 14.46 7.50 -8.80
C GLY A 347 13.02 7.51 -9.32
N PHE A 348 12.03 7.49 -8.44
CA PHE A 348 10.61 7.57 -8.79
C PHE A 348 10.10 9.00 -8.92
N LEU A 349 10.78 9.98 -8.30
CA LEU A 349 10.48 11.41 -8.39
C LEU A 349 11.67 12.19 -8.92
N THR A 350 11.38 13.28 -9.63
CA THR A 350 12.40 14.16 -10.20
C THR A 350 12.97 15.11 -9.14
N PRO A 351 14.30 15.25 -9.02
CA PRO A 351 14.89 16.28 -8.15
C PRO A 351 14.58 17.68 -8.69
N PHE A 352 14.44 18.67 -7.80
CA PHE A 352 14.18 20.06 -8.17
C PHE A 352 15.22 21.01 -7.55
N LYS A 353 15.44 22.15 -8.21
CA LYS A 353 16.25 23.27 -7.70
C LYS A 353 15.33 24.45 -7.41
N VAL A 354 15.45 25.02 -6.22
CA VAL A 354 14.69 26.20 -5.83
C VAL A 354 15.50 27.45 -6.21
N LYS A 355 14.97 28.27 -7.11
CA LYS A 355 15.49 29.63 -7.36
C LYS A 355 14.63 30.61 -6.57
N ARG A 356 15.19 31.17 -5.50
CA ARG A 356 14.53 32.29 -4.80
C ARG A 356 14.73 33.55 -5.65
N ILE A 357 13.62 34.18 -6.02
CA ILE A 357 13.64 35.50 -6.64
C ILE A 357 13.61 36.50 -5.48
N GLN A 358 14.57 37.42 -5.47
CA GLN A 358 14.63 38.54 -4.54
C GLN A 358 13.88 39.72 -5.11
#